data_AF-A0A0G1GST8-F1
#
_entry.id   AF-A0A0G1GST8-F1
#
_cell.length_a   1.000
_cell.length_b   1.000
_cell.length_c   1.000
_cell.angle_alpha   90.00
_cell.angle_beta   90.00
_cell.angle_gamma   90.00
#
_symmetry.space_group_name_H-M   'P 1'
#
loop_
_entity.id
_entity.type
_entity.pdbx_description
1 polymer ?
#
loop_
_entity_poly.entity_id
_entity_poly.type
_entity_poly.pdbx_seq_one_letter_code
_entity_poly.pdbx_strand_id
1 'polypeptide(L)'
;MALPKPRQYTGSITKKLQLTKTVFQFFIQNQQPNPLLFTPGQYATFIIDPQTRRQYTFCSAPNPSSFELIVDVSPMGVGSRYFLERKEGDRVEFLAPFGNFTLSENPLKKVFVATGTGIAPFRSMLLNGKEISNCSRDFGGRGRKPSK
;
A
#
# COMPACT_ATOMS: atom_id res chain seq x y z
N MET A 1 0.62 -3.69 22.81
CA MET A 1 -0.12 -2.42 22.59
C MET A 1 -1.47 -2.75 21.97
N ALA A 2 -2.56 -2.15 22.46
CA ALA A 2 -3.89 -2.33 21.85
C ALA A 2 -3.91 -1.71 20.45
N LEU A 3 -4.43 -2.43 19.46
CA LEU A 3 -4.54 -1.93 18.09
C LEU A 3 -5.53 -0.75 18.06
N PRO A 4 -5.22 0.35 17.36
CA PRO A 4 -6.14 1.46 17.21
C PRO A 4 -7.42 0.98 16.50
N LYS A 5 -8.59 1.38 17.03
CA LYS A 5 -9.87 1.05 16.41
C LYS A 5 -9.93 1.65 15.00
N PRO A 6 -10.39 0.88 13.98
CA PRO A 6 -10.55 1.41 12.64
C PRO A 6 -11.48 2.62 12.62
N ARG A 7 -11.09 3.67 11.88
CA ARG A 7 -11.87 4.90 11.68
C ARG A 7 -11.94 5.22 10.19
N GLN A 8 -12.95 6.00 9.82
CA GLN A 8 -13.08 6.52 8.46
C GLN A 8 -12.28 7.80 8.30
N TYR A 9 -11.43 7.80 7.28
CA TYR A 9 -10.57 8.90 6.89
C TYR A 9 -10.95 9.41 5.50
N THR A 10 -10.61 10.67 5.28
CA THR A 10 -10.60 11.29 3.96
C THR A 10 -9.16 11.69 3.67
N GLY A 11 -8.67 11.34 2.49
CA GLY A 11 -7.37 11.79 2.00
C GLY A 11 -7.47 12.48 0.65
N SER A 12 -6.41 13.18 0.28
CA SER A 12 -6.21 13.74 -1.06
C SER A 12 -4.99 13.10 -1.69
N ILE A 13 -5.08 12.74 -2.97
CA ILE A 13 -3.92 12.26 -3.72
C ILE A 13 -3.01 13.45 -3.97
N THR A 14 -1.84 13.47 -3.35
CA THR A 14 -0.85 14.54 -3.57
C THR A 14 0.04 14.25 -4.76
N LYS A 15 0.23 12.97 -5.09
CA LYS A 15 1.08 12.57 -6.20
C LYS A 15 0.66 11.21 -6.76
N LYS A 16 0.72 11.08 -8.09
CA LYS A 16 0.50 9.82 -8.82
C LYS A 16 1.70 9.53 -9.72
N LEU A 17 2.41 8.44 -9.42
CA LEU A 17 3.55 7.99 -10.22
C LEU A 17 3.22 6.71 -10.96
N GLN A 18 3.47 6.69 -12.27
CA GLN A 18 3.42 5.46 -13.05
C GLN A 18 4.76 4.75 -12.95
N LEU A 19 4.81 3.60 -12.27
CA LEU A 19 6.03 2.80 -12.12
C LEU A 19 6.23 1.87 -13.33
N THR A 20 5.13 1.27 -13.82
CA THR A 20 5.13 0.45 -15.02
C THR A 20 3.84 0.67 -15.82
N LYS A 21 3.65 -0.06 -16.94
CA LYS A 21 2.41 0.00 -17.72
C LYS A 21 1.15 -0.32 -16.88
N THR A 22 1.27 -1.14 -15.84
CA THR A 22 0.13 -1.57 -15.01
C THR A 22 0.28 -1.28 -13.53
N VAL A 23 1.40 -0.68 -13.08
CA VAL A 23 1.62 -0.42 -11.65
C VAL A 23 1.78 1.07 -11.42
N PHE A 24 0.98 1.58 -10.48
CA PHE A 24 0.97 2.98 -10.08
C PHE A 24 1.23 3.12 -8.59
N GLN A 25 1.95 4.16 -8.22
CA GLN A 25 2.18 4.56 -6.84
C GLN A 25 1.40 5.84 -6.55
N PHE A 26 0.68 5.84 -5.44
CA PHE A 26 -0.12 6.97 -4.99
C PHE A 26 0.41 7.46 -3.65
N PHE A 27 0.55 8.77 -3.53
CA PHE A 27 0.86 9.46 -2.29
C PHE A 27 -0.43 10.11 -1.82
N ILE A 28 -0.87 9.79 -0.60
CA ILE A 28 -2.15 10.24 -0.06
C ILE A 28 -1.87 11.01 1.22
N GLN A 29 -2.33 12.26 1.25
CA GLN A 29 -2.32 13.10 2.44
C GLN A 29 -3.64 12.92 3.18
N ASN A 30 -3.57 12.62 4.47
CA ASN A 30 -4.72 12.64 5.37
C ASN A 30 -5.22 14.09 5.53
N GLN A 31 -6.50 14.31 5.23
CA GLN A 31 -7.16 15.63 5.30
C GLN A 31 -7.90 15.84 6.63
N GLN A 32 -7.90 14.84 7.51
CA GLN A 32 -8.57 14.94 8.81
C GLN A 32 -7.61 15.38 9.92
N PRO A 33 -8.11 16.06 10.97
CA PRO A 33 -7.30 16.47 12.11
C PRO A 33 -6.81 15.29 12.96
N ASN A 34 -7.50 14.15 12.88
CA ASN A 34 -7.09 12.95 13.58
C ASN A 34 -5.89 12.29 12.87
N PRO A 35 -4.80 11.96 13.59
CA PRO A 35 -3.67 11.27 12.99
C PRO A 35 -4.06 9.87 12.49
N LEU A 36 -3.48 9.47 11.36
CA LEU A 36 -3.54 8.10 10.87
C LEU A 36 -2.41 7.30 11.52
N LEU A 37 -2.75 6.48 12.51
CA LEU A 37 -1.79 5.61 13.19
C LEU A 37 -1.93 4.19 12.63
N PHE A 38 -0.87 3.67 12.02
CA PHE A 38 -0.82 2.30 11.51
C PHE A 38 0.57 1.67 11.73
N THR A 39 0.62 0.35 11.74
CA THR A 39 1.85 -0.44 11.81
C THR A 39 2.17 -1.03 10.43
N PRO A 40 3.45 -1.17 10.02
CA PRO A 40 3.80 -1.83 8.77
C PRO A 40 3.18 -3.22 8.64
N GLY A 41 2.57 -3.48 7.49
CA GLY A 41 1.80 -4.70 7.22
C GLY A 41 0.28 -4.57 7.46
N GLN A 42 -0.18 -3.47 8.07
CA GLN A 42 -1.59 -3.12 8.07
C GLN A 42 -2.07 -2.58 6.71
N TYR A 43 -3.38 -2.57 6.51
CA TYR A 43 -4.03 -2.11 5.29
C TYR A 43 -5.19 -1.17 5.57
N ALA A 44 -5.56 -0.41 4.54
CA ALA A 44 -6.76 0.42 4.50
C ALA A 44 -7.81 -0.19 3.58
N THR A 45 -9.08 -0.01 3.92
CA THR A 45 -10.21 -0.39 3.08
C THR A 45 -10.78 0.86 2.42
N PHE A 46 -10.53 1.02 1.12
CA PHE A 46 -11.01 2.14 0.33
C PHE A 46 -12.48 1.96 -0.08
N ILE A 47 -13.20 3.08 -0.05
CA ILE A 47 -14.57 3.20 -0.51
C ILE A 47 -14.51 3.60 -1.99
N ILE A 48 -14.79 2.63 -2.86
CA ILE A 48 -14.67 2.80 -4.32
C ILE A 48 -15.94 3.42 -4.88
N ASP A 49 -17.08 2.90 -4.45
CA ASP A 49 -18.44 3.35 -4.77
C ASP A 49 -19.36 2.97 -3.58
N PRO A 50 -20.66 3.31 -3.62
CA PRO A 50 -21.58 3.03 -2.50
C PRO A 50 -21.69 1.55 -2.09
N GLN A 51 -21.39 0.61 -2.98
CA GLN A 51 -21.54 -0.84 -2.76
C GLN A 51 -20.18 -1.57 -2.67
N THR A 52 -19.12 -0.96 -3.20
CA THR A 52 -17.82 -1.60 -3.35
C THR A 52 -16.80 -1.04 -2.38
N ARG A 53 -16.19 -1.95 -1.60
CA ARG A 53 -14.99 -1.67 -0.83
C ARG A 53 -13.82 -2.54 -1.30
N ARG A 54 -12.59 -1.99 -1.25
CA ARG A 54 -11.37 -2.67 -1.68
C ARG A 54 -10.22 -2.42 -0.72
N GLN A 55 -9.45 -3.46 -0.43
CA GLN A 55 -8.35 -3.41 0.53
C GLN A 55 -7.04 -3.10 -0.18
N TYR A 56 -6.26 -2.18 0.40
CA TYR A 56 -4.95 -1.79 -0.08
C TYR A 56 -3.98 -1.66 1.09
N THR A 57 -2.85 -2.35 1.00
CA THR A 57 -1.83 -2.39 2.04
C THR A 57 -0.96 -1.13 1.99
N PHE A 58 -0.64 -0.58 3.15
CA PHE A 58 0.28 0.55 3.24
C PHE A 58 1.69 0.14 2.77
N CYS A 59 2.31 0.96 1.92
CA CYS A 59 3.65 0.70 1.39
C CYS A 59 4.73 1.70 1.84
N SER A 60 4.35 2.70 2.64
CA SER A 60 5.23 3.67 3.30
C SER A 60 5.51 3.29 4.74
N ALA A 61 6.51 3.92 5.35
CA ALA A 61 6.65 3.94 6.80
C ALA A 61 5.42 4.62 7.44
N PRO A 62 5.08 4.28 8.70
CA PRO A 62 4.02 4.95 9.44
C PRO A 62 4.24 6.45 9.52
N ASN A 63 3.26 7.22 9.05
CA ASN A 63 3.26 8.67 9.16
C ASN A 63 1.85 9.13 9.53
N PRO A 64 1.69 9.99 10.56
CA PRO A 64 0.37 10.47 11.00
C PRO A 64 -0.46 11.21 9.95
N SER A 65 0.20 11.84 8.98
CA SER A 65 -0.43 12.77 8.04
C SER A 65 -0.42 12.28 6.60
N SER A 66 0.34 11.24 6.27
CA SER A 66 0.42 10.74 4.89
C SER A 66 0.76 9.25 4.83
N PHE A 67 0.46 8.65 3.69
CA PHE A 67 0.88 7.29 3.40
C PHE A 67 0.98 7.08 1.88
N GLU A 68 1.62 5.97 1.51
CA GLU A 68 1.76 5.58 0.12
C GLU A 68 1.07 4.23 -0.15
N LEU A 69 0.57 4.08 -1.38
CA LEU A 69 0.04 2.84 -1.91
C LEU A 69 0.72 2.50 -3.24
N ILE A 70 0.87 1.20 -3.50
CA ILE A 70 1.20 0.69 -4.83
C ILE A 70 0.02 -0.16 -5.29
N VAL A 71 -0.52 0.15 -6.47
CA VAL A 71 -1.71 -0.47 -7.03
C VAL A 71 -1.37 -1.10 -8.38
N ASP A 72 -1.68 -2.38 -8.54
CA ASP A 72 -1.70 -3.05 -9.85
C ASP A 72 -3.06 -2.88 -10.48
N VAL A 73 -3.08 -2.29 -11.67
CA VAL A 73 -4.29 -2.05 -12.44
C VAL A 73 -4.50 -3.09 -13.53
N SER A 74 -3.58 -4.06 -13.68
CA SER A 74 -3.68 -5.16 -14.64
C SER A 74 -4.99 -5.97 -14.54
N PRO A 75 -5.62 -6.16 -13.35
CA PRO A 75 -6.91 -6.86 -13.27
C PRO A 75 -8.07 -6.08 -13.92
N MET A 76 -7.89 -4.78 -14.18
CA MET A 76 -8.90 -3.89 -14.78
C MET A 76 -10.27 -3.90 -14.09
N GLY A 77 -10.32 -4.31 -12.82
CA GLY A 77 -11.51 -4.35 -12.00
C GLY A 77 -11.88 -2.98 -11.44
N VAL A 78 -12.97 -2.92 -10.69
CA VAL A 78 -13.53 -1.68 -10.11
C VAL A 78 -12.52 -0.84 -9.32
N GLY A 79 -11.69 -1.47 -8.48
CA GLY A 79 -10.65 -0.78 -7.73
C GLY A 79 -9.50 -0.28 -8.62
N SER A 80 -9.14 -1.05 -9.65
CA SER A 80 -8.12 -0.65 -10.63
C SER A 80 -8.57 0.58 -11.42
N ARG A 81 -9.82 0.58 -11.91
CA ARG A 81 -10.41 1.72 -12.63
C ARG A 81 -10.53 2.95 -11.74
N TYR A 82 -10.99 2.76 -10.50
CA TYR A 82 -11.07 3.85 -9.52
C TYR A 82 -9.76 4.61 -9.39
N PHE A 83 -8.64 3.92 -9.11
CA PHE A 83 -7.34 4.57 -8.97
C PHE A 83 -6.76 5.06 -10.30
N LEU A 84 -7.05 4.39 -11.42
CA LEU A 84 -6.65 4.85 -12.75
C LEU A 84 -7.27 6.20 -13.11
N GLU A 85 -8.54 6.40 -12.79
CA GLU A 85 -9.29 7.61 -13.10
C GLU A 85 -8.88 8.79 -12.21
N ARG A 86 -8.33 8.54 -11.02
CA ARG A 86 -7.93 9.63 -10.12
C ARG A 86 -6.65 10.32 -10.52
N LYS A 87 -6.62 11.61 -10.23
CA LYS A 87 -5.53 12.55 -10.47
C LYS A 87 -5.05 13.15 -9.16
N GLU A 88 -3.95 13.88 -9.24
CA GLU A 88 -3.46 14.69 -8.13
C GLU A 88 -4.51 15.76 -7.77
N GLY A 89 -4.74 15.96 -6.48
CA GLY A 89 -5.82 16.78 -5.93
C GLY A 89 -7.10 16.00 -5.62
N ASP A 90 -7.32 14.82 -6.21
CA ASP A 90 -8.58 14.10 -6.01
C ASP A 90 -8.72 13.54 -4.61
N ARG A 91 -9.96 13.56 -4.13
CA ARG A 91 -10.35 13.02 -2.82
C ARG A 91 -10.53 11.50 -2.87
N VAL A 92 -10.05 10.83 -1.82
CA VAL A 92 -10.26 9.40 -1.56
C VAL A 92 -10.81 9.20 -0.15
N GLU A 93 -11.64 8.16 0.02
CA GLU A 93 -12.21 7.79 1.31
C GLU A 93 -11.80 6.37 1.67
N PHE A 94 -11.38 6.17 2.91
CA PHE A 94 -10.90 4.88 3.37
C PHE A 94 -11.11 4.67 4.85
N LEU A 95 -11.23 3.41 5.25
CA LEU A 95 -11.31 2.97 6.63
C LEU A 95 -9.96 2.34 7.01
N ALA A 96 -9.37 2.77 8.12
CA ALA A 96 -8.05 2.31 8.55
C ALA A 96 -7.82 2.52 10.06
N PRO A 97 -6.81 1.84 10.65
CA PRO A 97 -6.08 0.72 10.05
C PRO A 97 -6.81 -0.62 10.27
N PHE A 98 -6.57 -1.58 9.38
CA PHE A 98 -6.99 -2.98 9.54
C PHE A 98 -5.80 -3.94 9.42
N GLY A 99 -5.96 -5.14 9.97
CA GLY A 99 -4.99 -6.23 9.89
C GLY A 99 -4.11 -6.37 11.13
N ASN A 100 -3.77 -7.63 11.43
CA ASN A 100 -2.86 -8.03 12.51
C ASN A 100 -1.52 -8.56 11.99
N PHE A 101 -1.26 -8.41 10.69
CA PHE A 101 -0.02 -8.88 10.07
C PHE A 101 1.10 -7.86 10.33
N THR A 102 1.61 -7.83 11.55
CA THR A 102 2.70 -6.95 11.95
C THR A 102 4.01 -7.73 12.01
N LEU A 103 5.12 -7.10 11.62
CA LEU A 103 6.45 -7.69 11.79
C LEU A 103 6.72 -8.00 13.27
N SER A 104 6.98 -9.26 13.58
CA SER A 104 7.47 -9.65 14.91
C SER A 104 8.92 -9.17 15.07
N GLU A 105 9.22 -8.54 16.20
CA GLU A 105 10.58 -8.12 16.60
C GLU A 105 11.41 -9.34 17.06
N ASN A 106 11.64 -10.30 16.16
CA ASN A 106 12.54 -11.43 16.43
C ASN A 106 13.84 -11.30 15.62
N PRO A 107 15.00 -11.72 16.17
CA PRO A 107 16.33 -11.57 15.56
C PRO A 107 16.61 -12.55 14.41
N LEU A 108 15.60 -13.30 13.96
CA LEU A 108 15.75 -14.28 12.88
C LEU A 108 15.80 -13.59 11.52
N LYS A 109 16.58 -14.17 10.59
CA LYS A 109 16.63 -13.75 9.18
C LYS A 109 15.23 -13.83 8.58
N LYS A 110 14.72 -12.69 8.11
CA LYS A 110 13.39 -12.57 7.48
C LYS A 110 13.55 -12.63 5.97
N VAL A 111 13.00 -13.67 5.34
CA VAL A 111 12.92 -13.80 3.89
C VAL A 111 11.57 -13.27 3.44
N PHE A 112 11.59 -12.27 2.58
CA PHE A 112 10.40 -11.60 2.06
C PHE A 112 10.22 -11.97 0.58
N VAL A 113 9.20 -12.78 0.27
CA VAL A 113 8.90 -13.19 -1.11
C VAL A 113 7.74 -12.38 -1.64
N ALA A 114 8.00 -11.51 -2.63
CA ALA A 114 7.00 -10.73 -3.33
C ALA A 114 6.98 -11.10 -4.82
N THR A 115 5.79 -11.28 -5.37
CA THR A 115 5.59 -11.25 -6.82
C THR A 115 4.64 -10.11 -7.17
N GLY A 116 5.02 -9.24 -8.11
CA GLY A 116 4.20 -8.09 -8.51
C GLY A 116 4.11 -7.01 -7.43
N THR A 117 2.91 -6.56 -7.08
CA THR A 117 2.67 -5.54 -6.04
C THR A 117 2.87 -6.02 -4.61
N GLY A 118 3.17 -7.30 -4.41
CA GLY A 118 3.60 -7.84 -3.12
C GLY A 118 4.84 -7.16 -2.54
N ILE A 119 5.56 -6.32 -3.30
CA ILE A 119 6.69 -5.52 -2.80
C ILE A 119 6.27 -4.35 -1.90
N ALA A 120 5.00 -3.95 -1.94
CA ALA A 120 4.44 -2.86 -1.13
C ALA A 120 4.69 -3.01 0.38
N PRO A 121 4.32 -4.14 1.04
CA PRO A 121 4.63 -4.35 2.45
C PRO A 121 6.14 -4.37 2.71
N PHE A 122 6.95 -4.93 1.80
CA PHE A 122 8.39 -5.00 2.00
C PHE A 122 9.08 -3.64 1.91
N ARG A 123 8.64 -2.75 1.02
CA ARG A 123 9.15 -1.38 0.97
C ARG A 123 8.85 -0.61 2.27
N SER A 124 7.64 -0.76 2.82
CA SER A 124 7.28 -0.19 4.12
C SER A 124 8.20 -0.70 5.24
N MET A 125 8.47 -2.00 5.25
CA MET A 125 9.32 -2.66 6.25
C MET A 125 10.81 -2.29 6.12
N LEU A 126 11.32 -2.20 4.89
CA LEU A 126 12.72 -1.83 4.60
C LEU A 126 13.01 -0.36 4.94
N LEU A 127 12.06 0.56 4.72
CA LEU A 127 12.22 1.97 5.06
C LEU A 127 12.11 2.24 6.58
N ASN A 128 11.43 1.34 7.31
CA ASN A 128 11.28 1.42 8.76
C ASN A 128 12.48 0.80 9.52
N GLY A 129 13.29 -0.03 8.86
CA GLY A 129 14.42 -0.74 9.46
C GLY A 129 15.77 -0.09 9.16
N LYS A 130 16.50 0.31 10.21
CA LYS A 130 17.93 0.65 10.16
C LYS A 130 18.75 -0.48 9.50
N GLU A 131 19.78 -0.09 8.74
CA GLU A 131 20.79 -0.91 8.07
C GLU A 131 20.51 -2.41 7.91
N ILE A 132 20.23 -2.82 6.67
CA ILE A 132 20.12 -4.24 6.32
C ILE A 132 21.38 -4.62 5.53
N SER A 133 22.43 -4.98 6.26
CA SER A 133 23.57 -5.72 5.70
C SER A 133 23.11 -7.14 5.35
N ASN A 134 23.36 -7.56 4.11
CA ASN A 134 23.14 -8.91 3.55
C ASN A 134 21.69 -9.34 3.29
N CYS A 135 21.02 -8.69 2.32
CA CYS A 135 19.81 -9.23 1.70
C CYS A 135 20.05 -9.45 0.20
N SER A 136 20.08 -10.71 -0.23
CA SER A 136 20.13 -11.10 -1.64
C SER A 136 18.79 -10.80 -2.30
N ARG A 137 18.82 -10.00 -3.37
CA ARG A 137 17.65 -9.54 -4.12
C ARG A 137 17.40 -10.47 -5.31
N ASP A 138 16.52 -11.44 -5.16
CA ASP A 138 16.02 -12.21 -6.30
C ASP A 138 14.68 -11.66 -6.77
N PHE A 139 14.70 -11.04 -7.96
CA PHE A 139 13.52 -10.54 -8.65
C PHE A 139 13.03 -11.58 -9.66
N GLY A 140 12.05 -12.40 -9.26
CA GLY A 140 11.35 -13.31 -10.16
C GLY A 140 10.12 -12.65 -10.79
N GLY A 141 10.23 -12.17 -12.03
CA GLY A 141 9.09 -11.73 -12.84
C GLY A 141 8.46 -12.90 -13.61
N ARG A 142 7.12 -13.01 -13.61
CA ARG A 142 6.42 -13.95 -14.52
C ARG A 142 6.55 -13.46 -15.96
N GLY A 143 7.47 -14.06 -16.71
CA GLY A 143 7.57 -13.91 -18.16
C GLY A 143 6.28 -14.40 -18.83
N ARG A 144 5.63 -13.52 -19.60
CA ARG A 144 4.47 -13.88 -20.41
C ARG A 144 4.99 -14.56 -21.69
N LYS A 145 4.63 -15.83 -21.93
CA LYS A 145 4.94 -16.51 -23.20
C LYS A 145 4.26 -15.76 -24.36
N PRO A 146 4.91 -15.60 -25.52
CA PRO A 146 4.29 -14.99 -26.69
C PRO A 146 3.22 -15.93 -27.25
N SER A 147 2.04 -15.40 -27.54
CA SER A 147 1.01 -16.09 -28.32
C SER A 147 1.42 -16.07 -29.79
N LYS A 148 1.49 -17.26 -30.41
CA LYS A 148 1.51 -17.42 -31.87
C LYS A 148 0.16 -17.03 -32.48
#